data_AF-A0A536QUP8-F1
#
_entry.id   AF-A0A536QUP8-F1
#
_cell.length_a   1.000
_cell.length_b   1.000
_cell.length_c   1.000
_cell.angle_alpha   90.00
_cell.angle_beta   90.00
_cell.angle_gamma   90.00
#
_symmetry.space_group_name_H-M   'P 1'
#
loop_
_entity.id
_entity.type
_entity.pdbx_description
1 polymer ?
#
loop_
_entity_poly.entity_id
_entity_poly.type
_entity_poly.pdbx_seq_one_letter_code
_entity_poly.pdbx_strand_id
1 'polypeptide(L)'
;MTKSLRSDPRRIRAARRAKLPVVRSRRPSPGRHHPASAADIREALRRFGEGAYYGVVAIELMPAPVTPKHIPLGELIGPGQIVLYDQPLPPWRLGFDLPANERSRLRAAGAVTDREGIVAWPGSTLRRFMLAYVLAHELGHHMLQHERRLRGEAAARTRDHDARAEAIARRLRARLD
;
A
#
# COMPACT_ATOMS: atom_id res chain seq x y z
N MET A 1 -19.48 -26.70 -23.15
CA MET A 1 -20.17 -25.38 -23.20
C MET A 1 -19.24 -24.28 -22.68
N THR A 2 -18.62 -23.53 -23.58
CA THR A 2 -17.69 -22.43 -23.29
C THR A 2 -18.48 -21.18 -22.89
N LYS A 3 -18.58 -20.88 -21.58
CA LYS A 3 -19.24 -19.66 -21.09
C LYS A 3 -18.48 -18.42 -21.55
N SER A 4 -19.19 -17.52 -22.24
CA SER A 4 -18.68 -16.25 -22.76
C SER A 4 -18.11 -15.37 -21.63
N LEU A 5 -16.86 -14.92 -21.78
CA LEU A 5 -16.15 -14.07 -20.82
C LEU A 5 -16.74 -12.66 -20.66
N ARG A 6 -17.69 -12.27 -21.52
CA ARG A 6 -18.28 -10.91 -21.53
C ARG A 6 -19.37 -10.70 -20.49
N SER A 7 -20.07 -11.75 -20.03
CA SER A 7 -21.21 -11.65 -19.11
C SER A 7 -20.89 -11.92 -17.64
N ASP A 8 -19.66 -12.38 -17.33
CA ASP A 8 -19.30 -12.72 -15.96
C ASP A 8 -19.11 -11.48 -15.07
N PRO A 9 -19.63 -11.49 -13.83
CA PRO A 9 -19.38 -10.45 -12.84
C PRO A 9 -17.89 -10.11 -12.71
N ARG A 10 -17.55 -8.82 -12.53
CA ARG A 10 -16.17 -8.31 -12.49
C ARG A 10 -15.26 -9.09 -11.55
N ARG A 11 -15.76 -9.47 -10.36
CA ARG A 11 -15.02 -10.30 -9.38
C ARG A 11 -14.54 -11.62 -9.99
N ILE A 12 -15.36 -12.25 -10.84
CA ILE A 12 -15.09 -13.52 -11.49
C ILE A 12 -14.06 -13.33 -12.61
N ARG A 13 -14.18 -12.25 -13.40
CA ARG A 13 -13.17 -11.90 -14.41
C ARG A 13 -11.82 -11.56 -13.81
N ALA A 14 -11.80 -10.79 -12.72
CA ALA A 14 -10.59 -10.44 -11.99
C ALA A 14 -9.94 -11.70 -11.42
N ALA A 15 -10.69 -12.55 -10.71
CA ALA A 15 -10.19 -13.82 -10.20
C ALA A 15 -9.58 -14.72 -11.28
N ARG A 16 -10.19 -14.77 -12.47
CA ARG A 16 -9.70 -15.60 -13.58
C ARG A 16 -8.52 -15.03 -14.36
N ARG A 17 -8.27 -13.71 -14.29
CA ARG A 17 -7.24 -13.03 -15.11
C ARG A 17 -6.13 -12.39 -14.28
N ALA A 18 -6.32 -12.23 -12.98
CA ALA A 18 -5.31 -11.65 -12.12
C ALA A 18 -4.10 -12.59 -12.07
N LYS A 19 -2.95 -12.02 -12.38
CA LYS A 19 -1.66 -12.63 -12.12
C LYS A 19 -1.05 -11.88 -10.96
N LEU A 20 -0.37 -12.60 -10.07
CA LEU A 20 0.40 -11.93 -9.02
C LEU A 20 1.39 -10.97 -9.67
N PRO A 21 1.45 -9.70 -9.25
CA PRO A 21 2.37 -8.74 -9.82
C PRO A 21 3.81 -9.16 -9.51
N VAL A 22 4.72 -8.72 -10.38
CA VAL A 22 6.15 -8.91 -10.12
C VAL A 22 6.53 -8.06 -8.91
N VAL A 23 7.15 -8.68 -7.90
CA VAL A 23 7.69 -7.96 -6.75
C VAL A 23 9.21 -7.90 -6.87
N ARG A 24 9.74 -6.70 -7.04
CA ARG A 24 11.19 -6.45 -7.18
C ARG A 24 11.70 -5.71 -5.96
N SER A 25 12.93 -6.01 -5.56
CA SER A 25 13.59 -5.29 -4.48
C SER A 25 14.89 -4.70 -4.96
N ARG A 26 15.03 -3.39 -4.78
CA ARG A 26 16.34 -2.72 -4.85
C ARG A 26 16.98 -2.73 -3.47
N ARG A 27 18.30 -2.58 -3.42
CA ARG A 27 19.03 -2.44 -2.16
C ARG A 27 18.52 -1.19 -1.42
N PRO A 28 18.20 -1.26 -0.12
CA PRO A 28 17.91 -0.08 0.70
C PRO A 28 19.09 0.90 0.71
N SER A 29 18.79 2.17 0.95
CA SER A 29 19.77 3.19 1.27
C SER A 29 20.55 2.84 2.54
N PRO A 30 21.80 3.31 2.69
CA PRO A 30 22.61 3.10 3.89
C PRO A 30 21.85 3.46 5.18
N GLY A 31 21.89 2.59 6.18
CA GLY A 31 21.20 2.77 7.47
C GLY A 31 19.68 2.60 7.43
N ARG A 32 19.11 2.18 6.28
CA ARG A 32 17.67 1.96 6.09
C ARG A 32 17.40 0.51 5.70
N HIS A 33 16.13 0.11 5.75
CA HIS A 33 15.70 -1.24 5.44
C HIS A 33 14.31 -1.24 4.80
N HIS A 34 13.97 -2.32 4.08
CA HIS A 34 12.59 -2.58 3.67
C HIS A 34 11.88 -3.32 4.80
N PRO A 35 10.85 -2.75 5.45
CA PRO A 35 10.23 -3.42 6.60
C PRO A 35 9.44 -4.67 6.22
N ALA A 36 8.98 -4.76 4.97
CA ALA A 36 8.33 -5.93 4.41
C ALA A 36 9.17 -6.47 3.25
N SER A 37 9.38 -7.79 3.25
CA SER A 37 10.08 -8.47 2.17
C SER A 37 9.17 -8.69 0.96
N ALA A 38 9.77 -9.08 -0.17
CA ALA A 38 8.99 -9.49 -1.34
C ALA A 38 8.09 -10.71 -1.08
N ALA A 39 8.46 -11.58 -0.13
CA ALA A 39 7.63 -12.70 0.28
C ALA A 39 6.41 -12.22 1.08
N ASP A 40 6.61 -11.31 2.03
CA ASP A 40 5.53 -10.70 2.82
C ASP A 40 4.51 -9.99 1.93
N ILE A 41 4.97 -9.25 0.92
CA ILE A 41 4.10 -8.58 -0.05
C ILE A 41 3.26 -9.61 -0.82
N ARG A 42 3.88 -10.65 -1.37
CA ARG A 42 3.14 -11.69 -2.11
C ARG A 42 2.10 -12.37 -1.23
N GLU A 43 2.44 -12.63 0.04
CA GLU A 43 1.51 -13.23 0.98
C GLU A 43 0.34 -12.29 1.31
N ALA A 44 0.61 -11.01 1.56
CA ALA A 44 -0.43 -10.02 1.76
C ALA A 44 -1.36 -9.92 0.53
N LEU A 45 -0.81 -9.93 -0.69
CA LEU A 45 -1.60 -9.90 -1.92
C LEU A 45 -2.53 -11.11 -2.05
N ARG A 46 -2.07 -12.32 -1.69
CA ARG A 46 -2.91 -13.52 -1.70
C ARG A 46 -4.08 -13.38 -0.71
N ARG A 47 -3.80 -12.90 0.50
CA ARG A 47 -4.84 -12.64 1.52
C ARG A 47 -5.83 -11.55 1.10
N PHE A 48 -5.34 -10.51 0.43
CA PHE A 48 -6.18 -9.47 -0.15
C PHE A 48 -7.07 -10.00 -1.28
N GLY A 49 -6.63 -11.05 -2.00
CA GLY A 49 -7.37 -11.70 -3.07
C GLY A 49 -7.20 -11.02 -4.43
N GLU A 50 -7.50 -11.75 -5.49
CA GLU A 50 -7.22 -11.40 -6.88
C GLU A 50 -7.84 -10.05 -7.30
N GLY A 51 -9.00 -9.72 -6.76
CA GLY A 51 -9.68 -8.46 -7.05
C GLY A 51 -8.89 -7.22 -6.63
N ALA A 52 -8.02 -7.34 -5.63
CA ALA A 52 -7.23 -6.22 -5.12
C ALA A 52 -6.05 -5.86 -6.03
N TYR A 53 -5.37 -6.87 -6.59
CA TYR A 53 -4.19 -6.67 -7.43
C TYR A 53 -4.44 -6.87 -8.92
N TYR A 54 -5.68 -7.12 -9.36
CA TYR A 54 -6.00 -7.18 -10.77
C TYR A 54 -5.61 -5.88 -11.49
N GLY A 55 -4.77 -6.00 -12.52
CA GLY A 55 -4.22 -4.87 -13.26
C GLY A 55 -3.00 -4.20 -12.61
N VAL A 56 -2.53 -4.67 -11.45
CA VAL A 56 -1.21 -4.32 -10.92
C VAL A 56 -0.17 -5.10 -11.72
N VAL A 57 0.84 -4.39 -12.23
CA VAL A 57 1.93 -4.93 -13.03
C VAL A 57 3.13 -5.24 -12.15
N ALA A 58 3.51 -4.30 -11.29
CA ALA A 58 4.68 -4.42 -10.45
C ALA A 58 4.50 -3.74 -9.08
N ILE A 59 5.18 -4.31 -8.09
CA ILE A 59 5.41 -3.69 -6.80
C ILE A 59 6.93 -3.64 -6.58
N GLU A 60 7.48 -2.44 -6.41
CA GLU A 60 8.91 -2.24 -6.25
C GLU A 60 9.25 -1.74 -4.84
N LEU A 61 10.16 -2.44 -4.18
CA LEU A 61 10.80 -1.97 -2.96
C LEU A 61 11.99 -1.09 -3.35
N MET A 62 11.92 0.21 -3.07
CA MET A 62 12.90 1.21 -3.54
C MET A 62 13.45 2.07 -2.41
N PRO A 63 14.66 2.63 -2.56
CA PRO A 63 15.11 3.73 -1.71
C PRO A 63 14.13 4.89 -1.69
N ALA A 64 13.85 5.42 -0.49
CA ALA A 64 13.06 6.64 -0.33
C ALA A 64 13.71 7.84 -1.04
N PRO A 65 12.93 8.70 -1.72
CA PRO A 65 13.41 10.02 -2.13
C PRO A 65 13.69 10.90 -0.90
N VAL A 66 14.65 11.82 -1.01
CA VAL A 66 14.92 12.78 0.07
C VAL A 66 13.78 13.79 0.12
N THR A 67 13.00 13.75 1.21
CA THR A 67 11.85 14.66 1.38
C THR A 67 11.84 15.26 2.79
N PRO A 68 11.90 16.60 2.95
CA PRO A 68 12.13 17.24 4.25
C PRO A 68 10.89 17.36 5.14
N LYS A 69 9.68 17.10 4.64
CA LYS A 69 8.41 17.41 5.34
C LYS A 69 7.44 16.24 5.48
N HIS A 70 7.80 15.05 5.00
CA HIS A 70 6.99 13.85 5.15
C HIS A 70 7.88 12.62 5.02
N ILE A 71 7.39 11.50 5.57
CA ILE A 71 8.04 10.20 5.44
C ILE A 71 7.48 9.56 4.17
N PRO A 72 8.27 9.37 3.10
CA PRO A 72 7.80 8.62 1.95
C PRO A 72 7.64 7.15 2.36
N LEU A 73 6.41 6.63 2.26
CA LEU A 73 6.06 5.27 2.64
C LEU A 73 5.79 4.39 1.42
N GLY A 74 4.97 4.88 0.49
CA GLY A 74 4.66 4.22 -0.76
C GLY A 74 3.90 5.15 -1.69
N GLU A 75 3.81 4.76 -2.95
CA GLU A 75 3.20 5.56 -3.99
C GLU A 75 2.76 4.72 -5.18
N LEU A 76 1.56 4.99 -5.70
CA LEU A 76 1.14 4.59 -7.03
C LEU A 76 1.63 5.61 -8.08
N ILE A 77 2.74 5.30 -8.74
CA ILE A 77 3.45 6.20 -9.69
C ILE A 77 2.84 6.15 -11.08
N GLY A 78 2.18 5.04 -11.43
CA GLY A 78 1.58 4.88 -12.74
C GLY A 78 0.56 3.75 -12.79
N PRO A 79 0.03 3.48 -13.99
CA PRO A 79 -0.87 2.37 -14.25
C PRO A 79 -0.41 1.02 -13.66
N GLY A 80 -0.90 0.65 -12.47
CA GLY A 80 -0.58 -0.62 -11.84
C GLY A 80 0.88 -0.76 -11.36
N GLN A 81 1.59 0.34 -11.14
CA GLN A 81 2.95 0.32 -10.59
C GLN A 81 2.96 0.96 -9.20
N ILE A 82 3.18 0.14 -8.19
CA ILE A 82 3.24 0.57 -6.80
C ILE A 82 4.70 0.53 -6.34
N VAL A 83 5.15 1.59 -5.67
CA VAL A 83 6.43 1.63 -5.00
C VAL A 83 6.19 1.63 -3.50
N LEU A 84 6.98 0.85 -2.77
CA LEU A 84 7.09 0.95 -1.31
C LEU A 84 8.52 1.34 -0.99
N TYR A 85 8.67 2.38 -0.17
CA TYR A 85 9.97 2.95 0.12
C TYR A 85 10.61 2.30 1.34
N ASP A 86 11.93 2.17 1.33
CA ASP A 86 12.70 1.80 2.51
C ASP A 86 12.43 2.78 3.65
N GLN A 87 12.62 2.33 4.88
CA GLN A 87 12.34 3.08 6.09
C GLN A 87 13.57 3.12 6.99
N PRO A 88 13.73 4.19 7.80
CA PRO A 88 14.76 4.19 8.81
C PRO A 88 14.53 3.06 9.81
N LEU A 89 15.61 2.58 10.43
CA LEU A 89 15.50 1.64 11.54
C LEU A 89 14.72 2.29 12.69
N PRO A 90 13.79 1.57 13.34
CA PRO A 90 13.12 2.08 14.54
C PRO A 90 14.12 2.35 15.68
N PRO A 91 13.83 3.31 16.58
CA PRO A 91 12.71 4.26 16.49
C PRO A 91 12.97 5.33 15.42
N TRP A 92 11.90 5.74 14.75
CA TRP A 92 11.97 6.90 13.86
C TRP A 92 12.07 8.17 14.68
N ARG A 93 13.00 9.04 14.30
CA ARG A 93 13.14 10.40 14.83
C ARG A 93 12.76 11.36 13.74
N LEU A 94 11.54 11.90 13.81
CA LEU A 94 10.97 12.67 12.71
C LEU A 94 11.48 14.10 12.66
N GLY A 95 11.88 14.66 13.81
CA GLY A 95 12.33 16.06 13.91
C GLY A 95 11.20 17.07 13.70
N PHE A 96 9.94 16.63 13.74
CA PHE A 96 8.73 17.45 13.67
C PHE A 96 7.59 16.79 14.43
N ASP A 97 6.63 17.60 14.86
CA ASP A 97 5.43 17.12 15.54
C ASP A 97 4.47 16.45 14.56
N LEU A 98 4.09 15.21 14.87
CA LEU A 98 3.05 14.50 14.12
C LEU A 98 1.67 15.06 14.43
N PRO A 99 0.90 15.46 13.41
CA PRO A 99 -0.52 15.77 13.54
C PRO A 99 -1.30 14.66 14.27
N ALA A 100 -2.32 15.03 15.05
CA ALA A 100 -3.05 14.09 15.92
C ALA A 100 -3.69 12.91 15.17
N ASN A 101 -4.16 13.14 13.94
CA ASN A 101 -4.72 12.12 13.05
C ASN A 101 -3.65 11.13 12.58
N GLU A 102 -2.47 11.59 12.18
CA GLU A 102 -1.36 10.73 11.77
C GLU A 102 -0.86 9.90 12.95
N ARG A 103 -0.70 10.53 14.11
CA ARG A 103 -0.33 9.87 15.36
C ARG A 103 -1.30 8.75 15.71
N SER A 104 -2.60 9.01 15.60
CA SER A 104 -3.66 8.02 15.85
C SER A 104 -3.60 6.87 14.86
N ARG A 105 -3.31 7.15 13.58
CA ARG A 105 -3.13 6.11 12.54
C ARG A 105 -1.91 5.23 12.83
N LEU A 106 -0.78 5.81 13.22
CA LEU A 106 0.43 5.06 13.58
C LEU A 106 0.20 4.19 14.81
N ARG A 107 -0.44 4.74 15.86
CA ARG A 107 -0.79 3.98 17.07
C ARG A 107 -1.73 2.82 16.79
N ALA A 108 -2.75 3.04 15.95
CA ALA A 108 -3.65 1.96 15.53
C ALA A 108 -2.92 0.83 14.78
N ALA A 109 -1.79 1.12 14.15
CA ALA A 109 -0.93 0.13 13.51
C ALA A 109 0.09 -0.53 14.45
N GLY A 110 0.07 -0.19 15.75
CA GLY A 110 0.94 -0.74 16.77
C GLY A 110 2.21 0.07 17.04
N ALA A 111 2.33 1.29 16.50
CA ALA A 111 3.41 2.18 16.89
C ALA A 111 3.21 2.75 18.29
N VAL A 112 4.31 2.96 19.02
CA VAL A 112 4.33 3.77 20.24
C VAL A 112 4.88 5.14 19.87
N THR A 113 4.11 6.21 20.12
CA THR A 113 4.49 7.57 19.74
C THR A 113 4.50 8.49 20.97
N ASP A 114 5.52 9.32 21.11
CA ASP A 114 5.56 10.41 22.09
C ASP A 114 5.32 11.78 21.46
N ARG A 115 5.33 12.85 22.27
CA ARG A 115 5.08 14.22 21.80
C ARG A 115 6.23 14.76 20.95
N GLU A 116 7.46 14.29 21.12
CA GLU A 116 8.68 14.80 20.48
C GLU A 116 8.90 14.28 19.05
N GLY A 117 7.91 13.57 18.49
CA GLY A 117 8.01 13.01 17.14
C GLY A 117 8.89 11.77 17.08
N ILE A 118 9.06 11.04 18.20
CA ILE A 118 9.67 9.72 18.22
C ILE A 118 8.57 8.67 18.01
N VAL A 119 8.81 7.76 17.05
CA VAL A 119 7.90 6.66 16.71
C VAL A 119 8.65 5.34 16.86
N ALA A 120 8.34 4.60 17.91
CA ALA A 120 8.85 3.25 18.12
C ALA A 120 7.92 2.22 17.46
N TRP A 121 8.51 1.24 16.80
CA TRP A 121 7.81 0.15 16.14
C TRP A 121 8.22 -1.19 16.77
N PRO A 122 7.54 -1.64 17.83
CA PRO A 122 7.91 -2.86 18.53
C PRO A 122 7.68 -4.10 17.66
N GLY A 123 8.64 -5.02 17.66
CA GLY A 123 8.56 -6.30 16.95
C GLY A 123 8.25 -6.11 15.46
N SER A 124 7.15 -6.68 14.98
CA SER A 124 6.75 -6.64 13.56
C SER A 124 5.73 -5.56 13.20
N THR A 125 5.48 -4.59 14.08
CA THR A 125 4.41 -3.60 13.85
C THR A 125 4.71 -2.70 12.65
N LEU A 126 5.97 -2.35 12.39
CA LEU A 126 6.32 -1.60 11.17
C LEU A 126 6.05 -2.41 9.90
N ARG A 127 6.41 -3.69 9.88
CA ARG A 127 6.08 -4.60 8.77
C ARG A 127 4.56 -4.64 8.54
N ARG A 128 3.78 -4.83 9.61
CA ARG A 128 2.31 -4.85 9.54
C ARG A 128 1.76 -3.52 9.04
N PHE A 129 2.31 -2.39 9.49
CA PHE A 129 1.92 -1.07 9.01
C PHE A 129 2.17 -0.92 7.50
N MET A 130 3.36 -1.27 7.01
CA MET A 130 3.67 -1.20 5.58
C MET A 130 2.73 -2.04 4.73
N LEU A 131 2.30 -3.21 5.20
CA LEU A 131 1.38 -4.08 4.45
C LEU A 131 -0.08 -3.64 4.58
N ALA A 132 -0.55 -3.43 5.80
CA ALA A 132 -1.97 -3.24 6.13
C ALA A 132 -2.46 -1.80 6.01
N TYR A 133 -1.54 -0.82 6.03
CA TYR A 133 -1.89 0.59 5.93
C TYR A 133 -1.32 1.25 4.68
N VAL A 134 -0.08 0.94 4.28
CA VAL A 134 0.56 1.60 3.13
C VAL A 134 0.19 0.86 1.84
N LEU A 135 0.60 -0.40 1.69
CA LEU A 135 0.29 -1.20 0.50
C LEU A 135 -1.22 -1.30 0.24
N ALA A 136 -2.02 -1.53 1.28
CA ALA A 136 -3.48 -1.58 1.15
C ALA A 136 -4.08 -0.25 0.64
N HIS A 137 -3.48 0.90 0.98
CA HIS A 137 -3.92 2.21 0.52
C HIS A 137 -3.55 2.46 -0.94
N GLU A 138 -2.32 2.11 -1.34
CA GLU A 138 -1.91 2.19 -2.75
C GLU A 138 -2.72 1.25 -3.65
N LEU A 139 -3.07 0.05 -3.16
CA LEU A 139 -4.00 -0.84 -3.85
C LEU A 139 -5.40 -0.23 -3.95
N GLY A 140 -5.86 0.48 -2.92
CA GLY A 140 -7.11 1.24 -2.96
C GLY A 140 -7.12 2.28 -4.07
N HIS A 141 -6.05 3.08 -4.18
CA HIS A 141 -5.87 4.02 -5.29
C HIS A 141 -5.87 3.32 -6.64
N HIS A 142 -5.12 2.22 -6.75
CA HIS A 142 -5.06 1.44 -7.99
C HIS A 142 -6.44 0.94 -8.41
N MET A 143 -7.21 0.34 -7.49
CA MET A 143 -8.54 -0.18 -7.78
C MET A 143 -9.48 0.89 -8.31
N LEU A 144 -9.44 2.10 -7.73
CA LEU A 144 -10.26 3.24 -8.16
C LEU A 144 -9.81 3.77 -9.53
N GLN A 145 -8.51 3.95 -9.73
CA GLN A 145 -7.98 4.42 -11.01
C GLN A 145 -8.19 3.42 -12.14
N HIS A 146 -8.01 2.13 -11.85
CA HIS A 146 -8.23 1.04 -12.80
C HIS A 146 -9.70 0.98 -13.21
N GLU A 147 -10.63 1.14 -12.26
CA GLU A 147 -12.06 1.18 -12.56
C GLU A 147 -12.45 2.35 -13.45
N ARG A 148 -11.97 3.56 -13.14
CA ARG A 148 -12.21 4.75 -13.97
C ARG A 148 -11.68 4.56 -15.39
N ARG A 149 -10.47 4.01 -15.54
CA ARG A 149 -9.90 3.72 -16.86
C ARG A 149 -10.76 2.74 -17.66
N LEU A 150 -11.27 1.68 -17.02
CA LEU A 150 -12.15 0.73 -17.68
C LEU A 150 -13.48 1.35 -18.14
N ARG A 151 -13.90 2.47 -17.53
CA ARG A 151 -15.06 3.27 -17.93
C ARG A 151 -14.75 4.39 -18.92
N GLY A 152 -13.47 4.57 -19.29
CA GLY A 152 -13.04 5.67 -20.16
C GLY A 152 -13.04 7.05 -19.48
N GLU A 153 -13.09 7.11 -18.16
CA GLU A 153 -13.13 8.37 -17.40
C GLU A 153 -11.72 8.95 -17.18
N ALA A 154 -11.62 10.29 -17.17
CA ALA A 154 -10.36 10.98 -16.86
C ALA A 154 -9.94 10.77 -15.39
N ALA A 155 -8.62 10.79 -15.17
CA ALA A 155 -8.05 10.66 -13.82
C ALA A 155 -8.29 11.94 -13.01
N ALA A 156 -9.03 11.84 -11.90
CA ALA A 156 -9.19 12.92 -10.93
C ALA A 156 -8.80 12.41 -9.53
N ARG A 157 -7.74 12.97 -8.96
CA ARG A 157 -7.35 12.81 -7.55
C ARG A 157 -8.00 13.94 -6.75
N THR A 158 -9.16 13.67 -6.17
CA THR A 158 -9.86 14.61 -5.27
C THR A 158 -9.80 14.10 -3.83
N ARG A 159 -10.13 14.92 -2.83
CA ARG A 159 -10.22 14.49 -1.42
C ARG A 159 -11.17 13.30 -1.21
N ASP A 160 -12.21 13.19 -2.05
CA ASP A 160 -13.12 12.05 -2.08
C ASP A 160 -12.43 10.76 -2.59
N HIS A 161 -11.45 10.88 -3.49
CA HIS A 161 -10.65 9.76 -3.95
C HIS A 161 -9.83 9.14 -2.81
N ASP A 162 -9.15 9.96 -2.00
CA ASP A 162 -8.34 9.47 -0.87
C ASP A 162 -9.20 8.80 0.21
N ALA A 163 -10.36 9.38 0.52
CA ALA A 163 -11.31 8.78 1.47
C ALA A 163 -11.83 7.41 0.99
N ARG A 164 -12.10 7.27 -0.31
CA ARG A 164 -12.51 6.00 -0.92
C ARG A 164 -11.37 4.99 -0.95
N ALA A 165 -10.14 5.42 -1.25
CA ALA A 165 -8.96 4.58 -1.22
C ALA A 165 -8.73 4.03 0.20
N GLU A 166 -8.84 4.88 1.22
CA GLU A 166 -8.75 4.46 2.62
C GLU A 166 -9.90 3.52 3.02
N ALA A 167 -11.12 3.72 2.53
CA ALA A 167 -12.23 2.81 2.78
C ALA A 167 -11.98 1.40 2.19
N ILE A 168 -11.36 1.33 1.01
CA ILE A 168 -10.91 0.05 0.42
C ILE A 168 -9.77 -0.54 1.26
N ALA A 169 -8.78 0.28 1.62
CA ALA A 169 -7.63 -0.14 2.43
C ALA A 169 -8.09 -0.76 3.76
N ARG A 170 -9.08 -0.17 4.44
CA ARG A 170 -9.69 -0.73 5.65
C ARG A 170 -10.25 -2.14 5.45
N ARG A 171 -10.94 -2.37 4.32
CA ARG A 171 -11.50 -3.70 3.99
C ARG A 171 -10.41 -4.72 3.66
N LEU A 172 -9.33 -4.29 3.01
CA LEU A 172 -8.17 -5.14 2.73
C LEU A 172 -7.43 -5.49 4.03
N ARG A 173 -7.19 -4.50 4.89
CA ARG A 173 -6.56 -4.67 6.21
C ARG A 173 -7.25 -5.73 7.06
N ALA A 174 -8.58 -5.72 7.09
CA ALA A 174 -9.37 -6.71 7.83
C ALA A 174 -9.19 -8.18 7.34
N ARG A 175 -8.45 -8.42 6.25
CA ARG A 175 -8.11 -9.76 5.74
C ARG A 175 -6.69 -10.22 6.13
N LEU A 176 -5.92 -9.36 6.79
CA LEU A 176 -4.58 -9.68 7.29
C LEU A 176 -4.56 -10.06 8.78
N ASP A 177 -5.64 -9.72 9.48
CA ASP A 177 -5.90 -10.09 10.87
C ASP A 177 -6.41 -11.53 10.94
#